data_AF-A0A3M1E2Z0-F1
#
_entry.id   AF-A0A3M1E2Z0-F1
#
_cell.length_a   1.000
_cell.length_b   1.000
_cell.length_c   1.000
_cell.angle_alpha   90.00
_cell.angle_beta   90.00
_cell.angle_gamma   90.00
#
_symmetry.space_group_name_H-M   'P 1'
#
loop_
_entity.id
_entity.type
_entity.pdbx_description
1 polymer ?
#
loop_
_entity_poly.entity_id
_entity_poly.type
_entity_poly.pdbx_seq_one_letter_code
_entity_poly.pdbx_strand_id
1 'polypeptide(L)'
;VSVDPAARRLAESEGVDIRLYDIIYELVDEVELALKGLLEPTYVERVIGKAEVRATFDIPKVGRVAGCYVLEGEIRRNSRARVYRQGELRYEGPVASLKRFARDVREVKAGYECGLSLEGFHDFAVGDIIEFYVKERAEVQPTTARPATGR
;
A
#
# COMPACT_ATOMS: atom_id res chain seq x y z
N VAL A 1 34.52 31.07 -26.46
CA VAL A 1 34.26 31.50 -27.86
C VAL A 1 32.75 31.57 -28.05
N SER A 2 32.27 32.64 -28.67
CA SER A 2 30.89 32.80 -29.18
C SER A 2 31.02 32.95 -30.72
N VAL A 3 30.04 32.80 -31.62
CA VAL A 3 28.57 32.58 -31.64
C VAL A 3 28.27 31.60 -32.82
N ASP A 4 27.08 31.20 -33.29
CA ASP A 4 25.66 31.61 -33.11
C ASP A 4 24.73 30.40 -33.41
N PRO A 5 23.41 30.42 -33.09
CA PRO A 5 22.52 29.25 -33.25
C PRO A 5 21.65 29.27 -34.52
N ALA A 6 21.49 28.10 -35.14
CA ALA A 6 20.39 27.79 -36.05
C ALA A 6 20.16 26.26 -36.09
N ALA A 7 18.98 25.69 -36.30
CA ALA A 7 17.57 26.05 -36.19
C ALA A 7 16.81 24.86 -36.83
N ARG A 8 15.73 24.38 -36.21
CA ARG A 8 14.70 23.46 -36.79
C ARG A 8 15.15 21.99 -36.99
N ARG A 9 14.58 21.06 -36.22
CA ARG A 9 13.32 20.31 -36.47
C ARG A 9 13.43 19.27 -37.61
N LEU A 10 13.46 17.98 -37.26
CA LEU A 10 12.59 16.91 -37.78
C LEU A 10 13.09 15.54 -37.24
N ALA A 11 12.57 15.09 -36.10
CA ALA A 11 12.89 13.78 -35.52
C ALA A 11 11.80 13.25 -34.55
N GLU A 12 10.54 13.55 -34.82
CA GLU A 12 9.41 12.85 -34.19
C GLU A 12 9.11 11.57 -35.00
N SER A 13 9.64 10.43 -34.57
CA SER A 13 9.25 9.08 -35.03
C SER A 13 9.75 8.02 -34.04
N GLU A 14 9.25 6.78 -34.16
CA GLU A 14 9.69 5.57 -33.43
C GLU A 14 9.58 5.64 -31.90
N GLY A 15 8.35 5.76 -31.39
CA GLY A 15 8.07 5.75 -29.96
C GLY A 15 8.22 4.37 -29.30
N VAL A 16 9.20 4.23 -28.41
CA VAL A 16 9.34 3.09 -27.47
C VAL A 16 9.68 3.63 -26.08
N ASP A 17 8.70 3.66 -25.17
CA ASP A 17 8.88 4.13 -23.79
C ASP A 17 9.36 2.97 -22.89
N ILE A 18 10.68 2.73 -22.88
CA ILE A 18 11.30 1.70 -22.04
C ILE A 18 11.43 2.20 -20.61
N ARG A 19 10.48 1.84 -19.74
CA ARG A 19 10.56 2.11 -18.31
C ARG A 19 11.06 0.91 -17.52
N LEU A 20 12.38 0.74 -17.56
CA LEU A 20 13.10 0.11 -16.46
C LEU A 20 12.90 0.96 -15.20
N TYR A 21 12.72 0.29 -14.06
CA TYR A 21 12.89 0.90 -12.75
C TYR A 21 13.75 -0.03 -11.90
N ASP A 22 14.93 0.46 -11.54
CA ASP A 22 16.02 -0.32 -10.98
C ASP A 22 15.85 -0.67 -9.49
N ILE A 23 16.62 -1.66 -9.07
CA ILE A 23 16.55 -2.26 -7.73
C ILE A 23 17.62 -1.65 -6.81
N ILE A 24 17.14 -0.74 -5.94
CA ILE A 24 17.67 -0.36 -4.61
C ILE A 24 18.93 0.55 -4.58
N TYR A 25 18.94 1.44 -3.56
CA TYR A 25 20.02 2.29 -3.03
C TYR A 25 20.43 3.55 -3.82
N GLU A 26 19.89 4.69 -3.38
CA GLU A 26 20.68 5.92 -3.26
C GLU A 26 20.65 6.41 -1.80
N LEU A 27 21.83 6.77 -1.28
CA LEU A 27 22.06 7.32 0.06
C LEU A 27 22.71 8.69 -0.11
N VAL A 28 22.04 9.77 0.29
CA VAL A 28 22.65 11.11 0.46
C VAL A 28 22.05 11.78 1.70
N ASP A 29 22.89 12.49 2.45
CA ASP A 29 22.61 13.03 3.77
C ASP A 29 21.83 14.37 3.82
N GLU A 30 21.40 14.66 5.04
CA GLU A 30 20.88 15.91 5.62
C GLU A 30 21.00 17.22 4.80
N VAL A 31 19.83 17.85 4.56
CA VAL A 31 19.72 19.30 4.31
C VAL A 31 18.58 19.90 5.14
N GLU A 32 18.87 21.05 5.77
CA GLU A 32 17.94 22.03 6.37
C GLU A 32 17.01 21.60 7.54
N LEU A 33 17.61 21.65 8.74
CA LEU A 33 16.98 21.82 10.05
C LEU A 33 16.21 23.17 10.20
N ALA A 34 15.29 23.49 9.29
CA ALA A 34 14.57 24.78 9.24
C ALA A 34 13.03 24.66 9.35
N LEU A 35 12.42 23.55 8.92
CA LEU A 35 10.96 23.42 8.77
C LEU A 35 10.20 22.95 10.03
N LYS A 36 10.70 23.26 11.23
CA LYS A 36 10.12 22.82 12.52
C LYS A 36 8.74 23.42 12.90
N GLY A 37 8.04 24.04 11.95
CA GLY A 37 6.67 24.55 12.11
C GLY A 37 5.61 23.94 11.18
N LEU A 38 6.00 23.03 10.28
CA LEU A 38 5.14 22.51 9.20
C LEU A 38 5.16 20.98 9.06
N LEU A 39 5.46 20.27 10.15
CA LEU A 39 5.31 18.81 10.22
C LEU A 39 3.81 18.44 10.27
N GLU A 40 3.19 18.38 9.10
CA GLU A 40 1.93 17.66 8.92
C GLU A 40 2.07 16.23 9.50
N PRO A 41 1.05 15.72 10.21
CA PRO A 41 1.17 14.46 10.93
C PRO A 41 1.46 13.32 9.96
N THR A 42 2.70 12.82 9.97
CA THR A 42 3.16 11.78 9.04
C THR A 42 2.41 10.48 9.31
N TYR A 43 1.41 10.18 8.48
CA TYR A 43 0.66 8.94 8.56
C TYR A 43 1.46 7.80 7.93
N VAL A 44 2.06 6.96 8.76
CA VAL A 44 2.79 5.77 8.31
C VAL A 44 1.81 4.64 8.03
N GLU A 45 2.02 3.93 6.93
CA GLU A 45 1.28 2.72 6.61
C GLU A 45 1.94 1.51 7.28
N ARG A 46 1.26 0.91 8.26
CA ARG A 46 1.70 -0.33 8.90
C ARG A 46 0.86 -1.50 8.40
N VAL A 47 1.51 -2.48 7.77
CA VAL A 47 0.91 -3.78 7.47
C VAL A 47 0.56 -4.48 8.78
N ILE A 48 -0.68 -4.97 8.88
CA ILE A 48 -1.22 -5.66 10.06
C ILE A 48 -1.45 -7.16 9.84
N GLY A 49 -1.51 -7.63 8.60
CA GLY A 49 -1.64 -9.05 8.29
C GLY A 49 -1.82 -9.33 6.79
N LYS A 50 -1.79 -10.61 6.42
CA LYS A 50 -2.07 -11.09 5.06
C LYS A 50 -3.02 -12.28 5.07
N ALA A 51 -3.81 -12.43 4.00
CA ALA A 51 -4.69 -13.56 3.79
C ALA A 51 -4.69 -14.04 2.34
N GLU A 52 -5.00 -15.32 2.16
CA GLU A 52 -5.16 -15.98 0.85
C GLU A 52 -6.65 -16.15 0.55
N VAL A 53 -7.09 -15.77 -0.66
CA VAL A 53 -8.45 -16.04 -1.13
C VAL A 53 -8.55 -17.52 -1.56
N ARG A 54 -9.35 -18.30 -0.85
CA ARG A 54 -9.56 -19.74 -1.10
C ARG A 54 -10.91 -20.06 -1.76
N ALA A 55 -11.88 -19.17 -1.63
CA ALA A 55 -13.18 -19.29 -2.27
C ALA A 55 -13.74 -17.91 -2.61
N THR A 56 -14.66 -17.85 -3.58
CA THR A 56 -15.37 -16.63 -3.97
C THR A 56 -16.87 -16.90 -3.97
N PHE A 57 -17.65 -16.04 -3.30
CA PHE A 57 -19.09 -16.19 -3.15
C PHE A 57 -19.81 -14.97 -3.72
N ASP A 58 -20.65 -15.17 -4.72
CA ASP A 58 -21.46 -14.10 -5.30
C ASP A 58 -22.77 -13.95 -4.49
N ILE A 59 -22.85 -12.91 -3.65
CA ILE A 59 -23.98 -12.67 -2.74
C ILE A 59 -24.95 -11.65 -3.36
N PRO A 60 -26.25 -12.00 -3.53
CA PRO A 60 -27.25 -11.08 -4.06
C PRO A 60 -27.29 -9.74 -3.29
N LYS A 61 -27.30 -8.63 -4.03
CA LYS A 61 -27.26 -7.23 -3.54
C LYS A 61 -25.96 -6.78 -2.84
N VAL A 62 -24.99 -7.67 -2.59
CA VAL A 62 -23.68 -7.33 -1.99
C VAL A 62 -22.54 -7.43 -3.01
N GLY A 63 -22.71 -8.27 -4.04
CA GLY A 63 -21.67 -8.58 -5.02
C GLY A 63 -20.78 -9.74 -4.58
N ARG A 64 -19.60 -9.86 -5.18
CA ARG A 64 -18.64 -10.92 -4.83
C ARG A 64 -17.99 -10.65 -3.47
N VAL A 65 -17.87 -11.71 -2.69
CA VAL A 65 -17.22 -11.75 -1.38
C VAL A 65 -16.10 -12.79 -1.42
N ALA A 66 -14.92 -12.43 -0.93
CA ALA A 66 -13.78 -13.32 -0.84
C ALA A 66 -13.84 -14.13 0.47
N GLY A 67 -13.84 -15.46 0.35
CA GLY A 67 -13.59 -16.38 1.44
C GLY A 67 -12.08 -16.55 1.61
N CYS A 68 -11.54 -15.98 2.68
CA CYS A 68 -10.11 -15.86 2.90
C CYS A 68 -9.66 -16.64 4.14
N TYR A 69 -8.45 -17.19 4.08
CA TYR A 69 -7.74 -17.75 5.23
C TYR A 69 -6.61 -16.80 5.64
N VAL A 70 -6.59 -16.36 6.90
CA VAL A 70 -5.58 -15.42 7.40
C VAL A 70 -4.25 -16.15 7.63
N LEU A 71 -3.24 -15.80 6.84
CA LEU A 71 -1.90 -16.41 6.88
C LEU A 71 -1.08 -15.89 8.06
N GLU A 72 -1.04 -14.57 8.22
CA GLU A 72 -0.24 -13.88 9.23
C GLU A 72 -0.94 -12.62 9.76
N GLY A 73 -0.61 -12.24 11.00
CA GLY A 73 -1.13 -11.04 11.64
C GLY A 73 -2.65 -11.07 11.88
N GLU A 74 -3.33 -9.98 11.55
CA GLU A 74 -4.77 -9.81 11.70
C GLU A 74 -5.39 -8.90 10.63
N ILE A 75 -6.66 -9.16 10.31
CA ILE A 75 -7.53 -8.31 9.48
C ILE A 75 -8.43 -7.51 10.42
N ARG A 76 -8.49 -6.19 10.24
CA ARG A 76 -9.42 -5.31 10.96
C ARG A 76 -10.46 -4.73 10.01
N ARG A 77 -11.74 -4.63 10.42
CA ARG A 77 -12.82 -4.11 9.55
C ARG A 77 -12.60 -2.65 9.12
N ASN A 78 -11.84 -1.87 9.87
CA ASN A 78 -11.48 -0.49 9.56
C ASN A 78 -10.06 -0.34 8.94
N SER A 79 -9.49 -1.41 8.39
CA SER A 79 -8.23 -1.37 7.65
C SER A 79 -8.44 -1.07 6.15
N ARG A 80 -7.35 -0.72 5.47
CA ARG A 80 -7.26 -0.77 4.00
C ARG A 80 -6.59 -2.07 3.58
N ALA A 81 -6.80 -2.46 2.33
CA ALA A 81 -6.32 -3.69 1.76
C ALA A 81 -5.73 -3.46 0.35
N ARG A 82 -4.70 -4.24 0.02
CA ARG A 82 -4.12 -4.38 -1.33
C ARG A 82 -4.34 -5.80 -1.82
N VAL A 83 -4.91 -5.97 -3.00
CA VAL A 83 -5.15 -7.28 -3.63
C VAL A 83 -4.08 -7.53 -4.68
N TYR A 84 -3.32 -8.60 -4.51
CA TYR A 84 -2.26 -9.03 -5.42
C TYR A 84 -2.64 -10.34 -6.12
N ARG A 85 -2.50 -10.38 -7.44
CA ARG A 85 -2.67 -11.59 -8.26
C ARG A 85 -1.36 -11.89 -8.96
N GLN A 86 -0.76 -13.05 -8.67
CA GLN A 86 0.56 -13.45 -9.20
C GLN A 86 1.69 -12.41 -8.95
N GLY A 87 1.56 -11.62 -7.88
CA GLY A 87 2.50 -10.53 -7.52
C GLY A 87 2.12 -9.15 -8.06
N GLU A 88 1.20 -9.05 -9.02
CA GLU A 88 0.72 -7.78 -9.58
C GLU A 88 -0.38 -7.18 -8.69
N LEU A 89 -0.29 -5.89 -8.35
CA LEU A 89 -1.33 -5.17 -7.63
C LEU A 89 -2.57 -4.95 -8.52
N ARG A 90 -3.70 -5.56 -8.17
CA ARG A 90 -4.96 -5.45 -8.91
C ARG A 90 -5.94 -4.44 -8.33
N TYR A 91 -5.86 -4.14 -7.04
CA TYR A 91 -6.71 -3.14 -6.39
C TYR A 91 -6.13 -2.70 -5.03
N GLU A 92 -6.37 -1.44 -4.65
CA GLU A 92 -6.17 -0.92 -3.29
C GLU A 92 -7.41 -0.15 -2.82
N GLY A 93 -7.88 -0.40 -1.59
CA GLY A 93 -9.00 0.34 -1.01
C GLY A 93 -9.43 -0.12 0.40
N PRO A 94 -10.52 0.43 0.96
CA PRO A 94 -10.97 0.11 2.31
C PRO A 94 -11.74 -1.22 2.38
N VAL A 95 -11.71 -1.87 3.55
CA VAL A 95 -12.54 -3.04 3.86
C VAL A 95 -13.98 -2.61 4.13
N ALA A 96 -14.91 -2.96 3.23
CA ALA A 96 -16.32 -2.63 3.35
C ALA A 96 -17.04 -3.55 4.35
N SER A 97 -16.78 -4.86 4.29
CA SER A 97 -17.32 -5.85 5.21
C SER A 97 -16.29 -6.89 5.65
N LEU A 98 -16.43 -7.36 6.88
CA LEU A 98 -15.62 -8.43 7.47
C LEU A 98 -16.53 -9.29 8.35
N LYS A 99 -16.70 -10.56 7.97
CA LYS A 99 -17.57 -11.52 8.63
C LYS A 99 -16.82 -12.81 8.95
N ARG A 100 -17.22 -13.49 10.03
CA ARG A 100 -16.92 -14.91 10.24
C ARG A 100 -18.22 -15.69 10.23
N PHE A 101 -18.31 -16.66 9.31
CA PHE A 101 -19.58 -17.29 8.95
C PHE A 101 -20.61 -16.20 8.61
N ALA A 102 -21.81 -16.22 9.21
CA ALA A 102 -22.83 -15.20 8.99
C ALA A 102 -22.68 -13.91 9.84
N ARG A 103 -21.72 -13.83 10.77
CA ARG A 103 -21.64 -12.74 11.77
C ARG A 103 -20.57 -11.71 11.41
N ASP A 104 -20.92 -10.42 11.46
CA ASP A 104 -19.96 -9.32 11.36
C ASP A 104 -19.01 -9.30 12.56
N VAL A 105 -17.73 -9.03 12.29
CA VAL A 105 -16.67 -8.97 13.30
C VAL A 105 -15.81 -7.72 13.13
N ARG A 106 -15.15 -7.28 14.20
CA ARG A 106 -14.21 -6.16 14.16
C ARG A 106 -12.83 -6.58 13.66
N GLU A 107 -12.43 -7.81 13.96
CA GLU A 107 -11.08 -8.33 13.79
C GLU A 107 -11.11 -9.84 13.54
N VAL A 108 -10.15 -10.34 12.75
CA VAL A 108 -9.87 -11.78 12.54
C VAL A 108 -8.37 -11.99 12.54
N LYS A 109 -7.86 -12.96 13.31
CA LYS A 109 -6.41 -13.23 13.44
C LYS A 109 -5.97 -14.39 12.55
N ALA A 110 -4.66 -14.52 12.35
CA ALA A 110 -4.01 -15.65 11.69
C ALA A 110 -4.53 -17.01 12.16
N GLY A 111 -4.60 -17.98 11.24
CA GLY A 111 -5.12 -19.33 11.51
C GLY A 111 -6.64 -19.47 11.43
N TYR A 112 -7.38 -18.39 11.17
CA TYR A 112 -8.84 -18.41 11.02
C TYR A 112 -9.30 -18.02 9.61
N GLU A 113 -10.49 -18.50 9.26
CA GLU A 113 -11.22 -18.11 8.05
C GLU A 113 -12.19 -16.96 8.30
N CYS A 114 -12.39 -16.14 7.26
CA CYS A 114 -13.33 -15.03 7.21
C CYS A 114 -13.86 -14.77 5.78
N GLY A 115 -15.07 -14.22 5.67
CA GLY A 115 -15.56 -13.60 4.45
C GLY A 115 -15.34 -12.09 4.48
N LEU A 116 -14.84 -11.48 3.41
CA LEU A 116 -14.66 -10.03 3.30
C LEU A 116 -15.02 -9.48 1.93
N SER A 117 -15.35 -8.18 1.89
CA SER A 117 -15.48 -7.41 0.66
C SER A 117 -14.79 -6.06 0.78
N LEU A 118 -14.28 -5.55 -0.33
CA LEU A 118 -13.63 -4.23 -0.45
C LEU A 118 -14.56 -3.27 -1.22
N GLU A 119 -14.40 -1.97 -1.00
CA GLU A 119 -15.33 -0.97 -1.53
C GLU A 119 -15.19 -0.75 -3.05
N GLY A 120 -16.14 -1.31 -3.81
CA GLY A 120 -16.15 -1.20 -5.28
C GLY A 120 -15.25 -2.21 -6.02
N PHE A 121 -14.68 -3.21 -5.33
CA PHE A 121 -13.88 -4.25 -5.96
C PHE A 121 -14.63 -5.59 -6.05
N HIS A 122 -15.14 -5.88 -7.25
CA HIS A 122 -15.79 -7.14 -7.67
C HIS A 122 -14.85 -8.33 -7.91
N ASP A 123 -13.66 -8.10 -8.48
CA ASP A 123 -12.90 -9.17 -9.18
C ASP A 123 -11.96 -9.98 -8.29
N PHE A 124 -12.48 -10.60 -7.23
CA PHE A 124 -11.73 -11.61 -6.48
C PHE A 124 -11.63 -12.93 -7.26
N ALA A 125 -10.46 -13.57 -7.18
CA ALA A 125 -10.18 -14.92 -7.67
C ALA A 125 -9.48 -15.76 -6.58
N VAL A 126 -9.57 -17.09 -6.71
CA VAL A 126 -8.85 -18.02 -5.83
C VAL A 126 -7.34 -17.94 -6.11
N GLY A 127 -6.53 -17.86 -5.05
CA GLY A 127 -5.08 -17.63 -5.13
C GLY A 127 -4.66 -16.15 -5.12
N ASP A 128 -5.61 -15.21 -5.02
CA ASP A 128 -5.28 -13.81 -4.72
C ASP A 128 -4.73 -13.70 -3.28
N ILE A 129 -3.67 -12.91 -3.11
CA ILE A 129 -3.12 -12.56 -1.80
C ILE A 129 -3.58 -11.15 -1.44
N ILE A 130 -4.19 -10.99 -0.27
CA ILE A 130 -4.65 -9.70 0.24
C ILE A 130 -3.79 -9.28 1.43
N GLU A 131 -3.10 -8.14 1.30
CA GLU A 131 -2.34 -7.51 2.37
C GLU A 131 -3.18 -6.41 3.03
N PHE A 132 -3.26 -6.40 4.36
CA PHE A 132 -4.05 -5.46 5.14
C PHE A 132 -3.15 -4.50 5.90
N TYR A 133 -3.50 -3.21 5.89
CA TYR A 133 -2.70 -2.16 6.51
C TYR A 133 -3.56 -1.06 7.13
N VAL A 134 -2.98 -0.35 8.09
CA VAL A 134 -3.57 0.81 8.76
C VAL A 134 -2.69 2.04 8.58
N LYS A 135 -3.31 3.22 8.53
CA LYS A 135 -2.60 4.51 8.59
C LYS A 135 -2.55 4.94 10.05
N GLU A 136 -1.40 4.79 10.68
CA GLU A 136 -1.15 5.22 12.05
C GLU A 136 -0.38 6.55 12.04
N ARG A 137 -0.68 7.41 13.01
CA ARG A 137 -0.03 8.71 13.15
C ARG A 137 1.37 8.46 13.74
N ALA A 138 2.44 8.83 13.03
CA ALA A 138 3.76 8.77 13.61
C ALA A 138 3.87 9.82 14.74
N GLU A 139 3.99 9.36 15.98
CA GLU A 139 4.47 10.22 17.05
C GLU A 139 5.96 10.48 16.79
N VAL A 140 6.27 11.73 16.40
CA VAL A 140 7.63 12.18 16.13
C VAL A 140 8.38 12.22 17.46
N GLN A 141 9.02 11.12 17.83
CA GLN A 141 9.99 11.10 18.92
C GLN A 141 11.07 12.14 18.63
N PRO A 142 11.28 13.15 19.49
CA PRO A 142 12.28 14.17 19.24
C PRO A 142 13.68 13.54 19.42
N THR A 143 14.31 13.18 18.31
CA THR A 143 15.68 12.66 18.27
C THR A 143 16.58 13.60 19.07
N THR A 144 17.12 13.08 20.19
CA THR A 144 17.99 13.84 21.08
C THR A 144 19.33 14.06 20.40
N ALA A 145 19.50 15.25 19.82
CA ALA A 145 20.75 15.67 19.22
C ALA A 145 21.89 15.50 20.24
N ARG A 146 22.86 14.62 19.91
CA ARG A 146 24.08 14.50 20.70
C ARG A 146 24.82 15.85 20.64
N PRO A 147 25.20 16.46 21.78
CA PRO A 147 26.11 17.59 21.74
C PRO A 147 27.45 17.11 21.19
N ALA A 148 27.88 17.68 20.06
CA ALA A 148 29.22 17.44 19.52
C ALA A 148 30.25 18.13 20.44
N THR A 149 30.84 17.37 21.36
CA THR A 149 31.87 17.87 22.27
C THR A 149 33.14 18.18 21.49
N GLY A 150 33.45 19.47 21.33
CA GLY A 150 34.61 19.93 20.56
C GLY A 150 35.95 19.73 21.27
N ARG A 151 37.01 19.67 20.45
CA ARG A 151 38.41 19.95 20.78
C ARG A 151 39.18 20.31 19.52
#